data_AF-X1C0A9-F1
#
_entry.id   AF-X1C0A9-F1
#
_cell.length_a   1.000
_cell.length_b   1.000
_cell.length_c   1.000
_cell.angle_alpha   90.00
_cell.angle_beta   90.00
_cell.angle_gamma   90.00
#
_symmetry.space_group_name_H-M   'P 1'
#
loop_
_entity.id
_entity.type
_entity.pdbx_description
1 polymer ?
#
loop_
_entity_poly.entity_id
_entity_poly.type
_entity_poly.pdbx_seq_one_letter_code
_entity_poly.pdbx_strand_id
1 'polypeptide(L)'
;MGGLIGKKTDIISKKLKFLKPEVIIIWLIFSKSAYEFSLAFPKENFGSITVLFSFLVFIPLFLFISFYGIYNYFKLKKQRKKKKKAKKLKRKEIEVIKIVKEEKLEVEKLENGIKQFLKEDSLICPSCLISIKKGAKFCHKCGSEIK
;
A
#
# COMPACT_ATOMS: atom_id res chain seq x y z
N MET A 1 12.68 14.36 -8.04
CA MET A 1 13.04 15.67 -7.44
C MET A 1 12.08 16.02 -6.30
N GLY A 2 12.19 15.40 -5.12
CA GLY A 2 11.21 15.63 -4.04
C GLY A 2 11.63 15.19 -2.63
N GLY A 3 12.93 14.95 -2.38
CA GLY A 3 13.43 14.43 -1.10
C GLY A 3 14.07 15.46 -0.16
N LEU A 4 14.45 16.64 -0.67
CA LEU A 4 15.26 17.61 0.10
C LEU A 4 14.44 18.72 0.78
N ILE A 5 13.17 18.88 0.41
CA ILE A 5 12.31 19.95 0.96
C ILE A 5 11.60 19.56 2.26
N GLY A 6 11.45 18.27 2.55
CA GLY A 6 10.67 17.77 3.71
C GLY A 6 11.19 18.21 5.08
N LYS A 7 12.52 18.16 5.29
CA LYS A 7 13.10 18.44 6.62
C LYS A 7 12.97 19.91 7.05
N LYS A 8 13.07 20.86 6.11
CA LYS A 8 12.91 22.29 6.40
C LYS A 8 11.43 22.66 6.57
N THR A 9 10.53 22.02 5.83
CA THR A 9 9.08 22.24 5.99
C THR A 9 8.52 21.73 7.32
N ASP A 10 9.04 20.62 7.86
CA ASP A 10 8.58 20.06 9.14
C ASP A 10 8.91 20.97 10.34
N ILE A 11 10.07 21.64 10.31
CA ILE A 11 10.51 22.55 11.37
C ILE A 11 9.68 23.84 11.36
N ILE A 12 9.37 24.36 10.17
CA ILE A 12 8.55 25.57 10.00
C ILE A 12 7.09 25.29 10.38
N SER A 13 6.56 24.10 10.03
CA SER A 13 5.20 23.68 10.42
C SER A 13 5.02 23.54 11.94
N LYS A 14 6.10 23.29 12.70
CA LYS A 14 6.02 23.13 14.16
C LYS A 14 5.84 24.45 14.90
N LYS A 15 6.30 25.56 14.30
CA LYS A 15 6.23 26.92 14.88
C LYS A 15 5.00 27.72 14.39
N LEU A 16 4.55 27.46 13.16
CA LEU A 16 3.32 28.03 12.58
C LEU A 16 2.25 26.94 12.44
N LYS A 17 1.70 26.48 13.56
CA LYS A 17 0.67 25.41 13.57
C LYS A 17 -0.62 25.78 12.82
N PHE A 18 -0.84 27.05 12.52
CA PHE A 18 -2.13 27.51 12.01
C PHE A 18 -2.16 27.80 10.50
N LEU A 19 -1.02 28.12 9.86
CA LEU A 19 -0.99 28.50 8.44
C LEU A 19 0.23 27.91 7.75
N LYS A 20 -0.02 27.10 6.70
CA LYS A 20 1.05 26.54 5.87
C LYS A 20 1.81 27.68 5.18
N PRO A 21 3.15 27.59 5.03
CA PRO A 21 3.94 28.59 4.32
C PRO A 21 3.43 28.89 2.90
N GLU A 22 2.90 27.87 2.21
CA GLU A 22 2.27 27.98 0.89
C GLU A 22 1.09 28.98 0.90
N VAL A 23 0.28 28.98 1.95
CA VAL A 23 -0.88 29.86 2.10
C VAL A 23 -0.43 31.32 2.31
N ILE A 24 0.66 31.53 3.05
CA ILE A 24 1.23 32.86 3.30
C ILE A 24 1.78 33.45 2.00
N ILE A 25 2.52 32.66 1.22
CA ILE A 25 3.07 33.09 -0.08
C ILE A 25 1.94 33.46 -1.04
N ILE A 26 0.92 32.60 -1.14
CA ILE A 26 -0.25 32.85 -1.99
C ILE A 26 -0.99 34.12 -1.55
N TRP A 27 -1.13 34.35 -0.24
CA TRP A 27 -1.77 35.56 0.28
C TRP A 27 -0.98 36.84 -0.02
N LEU A 28 0.35 36.81 0.10
CA LEU A 28 1.21 37.96 -0.22
C LEU A 28 1.16 38.32 -1.71
N ILE A 29 1.13 37.32 -2.60
CA ILE A 29 0.99 37.53 -4.05
C ILE A 29 -0.37 38.17 -4.35
N PHE A 30 -1.44 37.69 -3.73
CA PHE A 30 -2.78 38.23 -3.94
C PHE A 30 -2.92 39.67 -3.42
N SER A 31 -2.35 39.96 -2.24
CA SER A 31 -2.32 41.31 -1.69
C SER A 31 -1.54 42.31 -2.56
N LYS A 32 -0.37 41.91 -3.08
CA LYS A 32 0.41 42.76 -4.00
C LYS A 32 -0.33 42.98 -5.31
N SER A 33 -0.93 41.93 -5.86
CA SER A 33 -1.73 42.01 -7.10
C SER A 33 -2.94 42.93 -6.90
N ALA A 34 -3.65 42.84 -5.78
CA ALA A 34 -4.78 43.71 -5.46
C ALA A 34 -4.38 45.18 -5.27
N TYR A 35 -3.20 45.44 -4.70
CA TYR A 35 -2.66 46.79 -4.53
C TYR A 35 -2.23 47.43 -5.85
N GLU A 36 -1.54 46.69 -6.71
CA GLU A 36 -1.18 47.19 -8.04
C GLU A 36 -2.41 47.38 -8.92
N PHE A 37 -3.37 46.47 -8.81
CA PHE A 37 -4.67 46.58 -9.45
C PHE A 37 -5.37 47.86 -9.02
N SER A 38 -5.47 48.17 -7.71
CA SER A 38 -6.14 49.39 -7.23
C SER A 38 -5.49 50.70 -7.68
N LEU A 39 -4.16 50.71 -7.88
CA LEU A 39 -3.42 51.85 -8.42
C LEU A 39 -3.63 52.04 -9.92
N ALA A 40 -3.89 50.96 -10.66
CA ALA A 40 -4.08 50.99 -12.11
C ALA A 40 -5.47 51.48 -12.56
N PHE A 41 -6.42 51.73 -11.64
CA PHE A 41 -7.74 52.24 -12.00
C PHE A 41 -7.80 53.77 -12.00
N PRO A 42 -8.22 54.40 -13.12
CA PRO A 42 -8.51 55.83 -13.13
C PRO A 42 -9.69 56.14 -12.20
N LYS A 43 -9.61 57.24 -11.43
CA LYS A 43 -10.62 57.65 -10.43
C LYS A 43 -11.94 58.17 -11.03
N GLU A 44 -12.13 58.04 -12.34
CA GLU A 44 -13.18 58.73 -13.09
C GLU A 44 -14.42 57.82 -13.24
N ASN A 45 -15.51 58.23 -12.59
CA ASN A 45 -16.91 57.83 -12.82
C ASN A 45 -17.18 56.33 -13.09
N PHE A 46 -16.81 55.47 -12.15
CA PHE A 46 -17.50 54.19 -12.01
C PHE A 46 -18.91 54.46 -11.48
N GLY A 47 -19.87 54.66 -12.39
CA GLY A 47 -21.28 54.66 -12.03
C GLY A 47 -21.57 53.38 -11.24
N SER A 48 -22.23 53.51 -10.08
CA SER A 48 -22.42 52.46 -9.06
C SER A 48 -22.93 51.14 -9.63
N ILE A 49 -23.55 51.20 -10.81
CA ILE A 49 -24.02 50.08 -11.63
C ILE A 49 -22.90 49.14 -12.10
N THR A 50 -21.76 49.64 -12.58
CA THR A 50 -20.65 48.80 -13.10
C THR A 50 -20.01 47.93 -12.03
N VAL A 51 -19.82 48.50 -10.83
CA VAL A 51 -19.33 47.77 -9.66
C VAL A 51 -20.32 46.68 -9.26
N LEU A 52 -21.62 47.00 -9.27
CA LEU A 52 -22.70 46.08 -8.89
C LEU A 52 -22.79 44.88 -9.85
N PHE A 53 -22.66 45.11 -11.16
CA PHE A 53 -22.58 44.05 -12.17
C PHE A 53 -21.35 43.15 -12.00
N SER A 54 -20.20 43.73 -11.67
CA SER A 54 -18.96 42.95 -11.43
C SER A 54 -19.15 41.96 -10.26
N PHE A 55 -19.69 42.43 -9.13
CA PHE A 55 -20.00 41.54 -8.00
C PHE A 55 -21.06 40.49 -8.34
N LEU A 56 -22.07 40.84 -9.14
CA LEU A 56 -23.14 39.93 -9.55
C LEU A 56 -22.66 38.78 -10.44
N VAL A 57 -21.56 38.97 -11.18
CA VAL A 57 -20.92 37.92 -11.98
C VAL A 57 -19.85 37.14 -11.18
N PHE A 58 -19.05 37.84 -10.38
CA PHE A 58 -17.96 37.19 -9.63
C PHE A 58 -18.44 36.30 -8.48
N ILE A 59 -19.48 36.71 -7.75
CA ILE A 59 -20.04 35.93 -6.63
C ILE A 59 -20.51 34.54 -7.09
N PRO A 60 -21.38 34.40 -8.11
CA PRO A 60 -21.81 33.08 -8.57
C PRO A 60 -20.64 32.29 -9.15
N LEU A 61 -19.70 32.92 -9.87
CA LEU A 61 -18.51 32.23 -10.38
C LEU A 61 -17.66 31.62 -9.25
N PHE A 62 -17.42 32.36 -8.18
CA PHE A 62 -16.71 31.89 -6.98
C PHE A 62 -17.47 30.78 -6.26
N LEU A 63 -18.80 30.88 -6.18
CA LEU A 63 -19.64 29.82 -5.63
C LEU A 63 -19.51 28.55 -6.47
N PHE A 64 -19.62 28.63 -7.80
CA PHE A 64 -19.45 27.49 -8.71
C PHE A 64 -18.08 26.81 -8.55
N ILE A 65 -16.99 27.59 -8.52
CA ILE A 65 -15.63 27.06 -8.31
C ILE A 65 -15.51 26.38 -6.93
N SER A 66 -16.08 26.99 -5.89
CA SER A 66 -16.06 26.44 -4.53
C SER A 66 -16.85 25.13 -4.44
N PHE A 67 -18.07 25.10 -4.98
CA PHE A 67 -18.91 23.89 -5.02
C PHE A 67 -18.25 22.77 -5.84
N TYR A 68 -17.70 23.10 -7.01
CA TYR A 68 -16.99 22.13 -7.85
C TYR A 68 -15.73 21.57 -7.15
N GLY A 69 -14.98 22.45 -6.48
CA GLY A 69 -13.85 22.08 -5.64
C GLY A 69 -14.23 21.14 -4.50
N ILE A 70 -15.30 21.45 -3.75
CA ILE A 70 -15.80 20.62 -2.63
C ILE A 70 -16.26 19.25 -3.14
N TYR A 71 -17.04 19.21 -4.23
CA TYR A 71 -17.54 17.97 -4.80
C TYR A 71 -16.39 17.06 -5.25
N ASN A 72 -15.39 17.62 -5.95
CA ASN A 72 -14.24 16.85 -6.41
C ASN A 72 -13.30 16.44 -5.26
N TYR A 73 -13.13 17.29 -4.25
CA TYR A 73 -12.36 16.98 -3.04
C TYR A 73 -12.94 15.77 -2.29
N PHE A 74 -14.27 15.71 -2.18
CA PHE A 74 -14.96 14.56 -1.57
C PHE A 74 -14.72 13.26 -2.33
N LYS A 75 -14.77 13.31 -3.68
CA LYS A 75 -14.47 12.19 -4.56
C LYS A 75 -13.03 11.68 -4.35
N LEU A 76 -12.06 12.57 -4.29
CA LEU A 76 -10.65 12.23 -4.05
C LEU A 76 -10.43 11.59 -2.66
N LYS A 77 -11.09 12.10 -1.62
CA LYS A 77 -11.02 11.53 -0.25
C LYS A 77 -11.57 10.10 -0.21
N LYS A 78 -12.68 9.82 -0.90
CA LYS A 78 -13.28 8.48 -1.02
C LYS A 78 -12.35 7.51 -1.74
N GLN A 79 -11.72 7.96 -2.84
CA GLN A 79 -10.75 7.13 -3.57
C GLN A 79 -9.51 6.79 -2.73
N ARG A 80 -8.95 7.75 -1.98
CA ARG A 80 -7.81 7.50 -1.08
C ARG A 80 -8.14 6.45 0.00
N LYS A 81 -9.34 6.52 0.59
CA LYS A 81 -9.81 5.50 1.56
C LYS A 81 -9.92 4.11 0.92
N LYS A 82 -10.49 4.00 -0.29
CA LYS A 82 -10.57 2.72 -1.03
C LYS A 82 -9.18 2.15 -1.35
N LYS A 83 -8.25 2.97 -1.85
CA LYS A 83 -6.86 2.55 -2.15
C LYS A 83 -6.13 2.05 -0.89
N LYS A 84 -6.29 2.73 0.25
CA LYS A 84 -5.72 2.27 1.54
C LYS A 84 -6.29 0.91 1.99
N LYS A 85 -7.61 0.72 1.88
CA LYS A 85 -8.26 -0.57 2.21
C LYS A 85 -7.78 -1.70 1.29
N ALA A 86 -7.73 -1.46 -0.03
CA ALA A 86 -7.24 -2.44 -1.01
C ALA A 86 -5.77 -2.82 -0.75
N LYS A 87 -4.90 -1.85 -0.43
CA LYS A 87 -3.50 -2.13 -0.08
C LYS A 87 -3.37 -2.97 1.20
N LYS A 88 -4.24 -2.76 2.19
CA LYS A 88 -4.27 -3.57 3.42
C LYS A 88 -4.74 -4.99 3.15
N LEU A 89 -5.75 -5.18 2.28
CA LEU A 89 -6.24 -6.50 1.90
C LEU A 89 -5.18 -7.30 1.13
N LYS A 90 -4.54 -6.70 0.11
CA LYS A 90 -3.45 -7.35 -0.65
C LYS A 90 -2.27 -7.79 0.23
N ARG A 91 -1.95 -7.03 1.29
CA ARG A 91 -0.90 -7.41 2.25
C ARG A 91 -1.26 -8.68 3.02
N LYS A 92 -2.50 -8.77 3.50
CA LYS A 92 -2.99 -9.97 4.19
C LYS A 92 -3.03 -11.19 3.27
N GLU A 93 -3.44 -10.99 2.02
CA GLU A 93 -3.49 -12.05 1.01
C GLU A 93 -2.08 -12.62 0.74
N ILE A 94 -1.07 -11.77 0.60
CA ILE A 94 0.33 -12.20 0.44
C ILE A 94 0.84 -12.96 1.67
N GLU A 95 0.46 -12.52 2.88
CA GLU A 95 0.86 -13.16 4.14
C GLU A 95 0.27 -14.57 4.25
N VAL A 96 -1.02 -14.75 3.92
CA VAL A 96 -1.68 -16.06 3.88
C VAL A 96 -1.05 -16.97 2.83
N ILE A 97 -0.79 -16.47 1.62
CA ILE A 97 -0.13 -17.26 0.57
C ILE A 97 1.25 -17.74 1.02
N LYS A 98 1.98 -16.93 1.80
CA LYS A 98 3.29 -17.29 2.34
C LYS A 98 3.19 -18.45 3.32
N ILE A 99 2.24 -18.39 4.26
CA ILE A 99 1.99 -19.45 5.25
C ILE A 99 1.60 -20.75 4.55
N VAL A 100 0.65 -20.71 3.61
CA VAL A 100 0.21 -21.89 2.85
C VAL A 100 1.36 -22.50 2.05
N LYS A 101 2.27 -21.67 1.52
CA LYS A 101 3.45 -22.15 0.81
C LYS A 101 4.46 -22.84 1.74
N GLU A 102 4.65 -22.30 2.94
CA GLU A 102 5.50 -22.91 3.98
C GLU A 102 4.92 -24.25 4.44
N GLU A 103 3.62 -24.32 4.75
CA GLU A 103 2.93 -25.58 5.10
C GLU A 103 3.02 -26.63 3.99
N LYS A 104 2.80 -26.25 2.72
CA LYS A 104 2.94 -27.19 1.59
C LYS A 104 4.35 -27.79 1.49
N LEU A 105 5.38 -26.98 1.76
CA LEU A 105 6.76 -27.44 1.73
C LEU A 105 7.07 -28.42 2.87
N GLU A 106 6.45 -28.23 4.04
CA GLU A 106 6.56 -29.16 5.16
C GLU A 106 5.86 -30.50 4.87
N VAL A 107 4.65 -30.45 4.31
CA VAL A 107 3.92 -31.67 3.90
C VAL A 107 4.70 -32.46 2.86
N GLU A 108 5.27 -31.79 1.85
CA GLU A 108 6.07 -32.45 0.81
C GLU A 108 7.32 -33.15 1.40
N LYS A 109 7.98 -32.55 2.39
CA LYS A 109 9.11 -33.17 3.10
C LYS A 109 8.68 -34.42 3.86
N LEU A 110 7.54 -34.38 4.54
CA LEU A 110 7.01 -35.54 5.27
C LEU A 110 6.65 -36.68 4.32
N GLU A 111 5.96 -36.38 3.22
CA GLU A 111 5.63 -37.38 2.20
C GLU A 111 6.88 -38.03 1.60
N ASN A 112 7.91 -37.24 1.31
CA ASN A 112 9.18 -37.77 0.80
C ASN A 112 9.89 -38.64 1.83
N GLY A 113 9.84 -38.27 3.12
CA GLY A 113 10.33 -39.11 4.22
C GLY A 113 9.61 -40.45 4.26
N ILE A 114 8.27 -40.46 4.24
CA ILE A 114 7.47 -41.70 4.24
C ILE A 114 7.78 -42.56 3.01
N LYS A 115 7.91 -41.97 1.82
CA LYS A 115 8.31 -42.68 0.59
C LYS A 115 9.69 -43.32 0.73
N GLN A 116 10.62 -42.69 1.44
CA GLN A 116 11.93 -43.26 1.70
C GLN A 116 11.86 -44.46 2.65
N PHE A 117 11.06 -44.38 3.72
CA PHE A 117 10.83 -45.51 4.63
C PHE A 117 10.13 -46.69 3.95
N LEU A 118 9.13 -46.44 3.09
CA LEU A 118 8.41 -47.50 2.37
C LEU A 118 9.25 -48.21 1.30
N LYS A 119 10.33 -47.59 0.80
CA LYS A 119 11.27 -48.24 -0.12
C LYS A 119 12.18 -49.26 0.59
N GLU A 120 12.34 -49.17 1.91
CA GLU A 120 13.01 -50.20 2.72
C GLU A 120 12.04 -51.32 3.07
N ASP A 121 11.63 -52.01 2.02
CA ASP A 121 10.97 -53.29 2.12
C ASP A 121 11.91 -54.31 2.80
N SER A 122 11.75 -54.45 4.11
CA SER A 122 12.50 -55.40 4.94
C SER A 122 11.67 -56.66 5.14
N LEU A 123 12.21 -57.80 4.74
CA LEU A 123 11.69 -59.13 5.06
C LEU A 123 12.27 -59.57 6.40
N ILE A 124 11.51 -60.32 7.19
CA ILE A 124 11.97 -60.86 8.47
C ILE A 124 12.47 -62.28 8.24
N CYS A 125 13.68 -62.60 8.70
CA CYS A 125 14.21 -63.96 8.65
C CYS A 125 13.40 -64.92 9.55
N PRO A 126 12.91 -66.07 9.05
CA PRO A 126 12.16 -67.00 9.87
C PRO A 126 13.02 -67.73 10.92
N SER A 127 14.33 -67.90 10.69
CA SER A 127 15.22 -68.63 11.63
C SER A 127 15.75 -67.76 12.78
N CYS A 128 16.08 -66.50 12.52
CA CYS A 128 16.74 -65.64 13.52
C CYS A 128 15.98 -64.35 13.83
N LEU A 129 14.85 -64.09 13.16
CA LEU A 129 13.98 -62.91 13.34
C LEU A 129 14.64 -61.54 13.11
N ILE A 130 15.74 -61.48 12.35
CA ILE A 130 16.37 -60.23 11.91
C ILE A 130 15.74 -59.71 10.60
N SER A 131 15.65 -58.39 10.45
CA SER A 131 15.27 -57.72 9.20
C SER A 131 16.37 -57.86 8.12
N ILE A 132 15.98 -58.31 6.93
CA ILE A 132 16.82 -58.52 5.76
C ILE A 132 16.23 -57.74 4.60
N LYS A 133 17.10 -57.15 3.74
CA LYS A 133 16.65 -56.46 2.52
C LYS A 133 15.93 -57.43 1.57
N LYS A 134 14.81 -57.01 0.97
CA LYS A 134 14.12 -57.79 -0.09
C LYS A 134 15.11 -58.19 -1.20
N GLY A 135 15.13 -59.48 -1.55
CA GLY A 135 15.97 -60.05 -2.63
C GLY A 135 17.25 -60.76 -2.19
N ALA A 136 17.57 -60.83 -0.90
CA ALA A 136 18.69 -61.63 -0.41
C ALA A 136 18.35 -63.13 -0.41
N LYS A 137 19.20 -63.97 -1.03
CA LYS A 137 19.04 -65.44 -1.05
C LYS A 137 19.33 -66.09 0.32
N PHE A 138 20.20 -65.46 1.12
CA PHE A 138 20.65 -65.99 2.41
C PHE A 138 20.67 -64.89 3.48
N CYS A 139 20.40 -65.27 4.73
CA CYS A 139 20.50 -64.38 5.87
C CYS A 139 21.98 -64.07 6.21
N HIS A 140 22.32 -62.78 6.26
CA HIS A 140 23.67 -62.30 6.61
C HIS A 140 24.10 -62.59 8.05
N LYS A 141 23.17 -62.91 8.96
CA LYS A 141 23.47 -63.17 10.38
C LYS A 141 23.57 -64.66 10.72
N CYS A 142 22.68 -65.50 10.17
CA CYS A 142 22.59 -66.92 10.53
C CYS A 142 22.83 -67.89 9.36
N GLY A 143 23.01 -67.38 8.14
CA GLY A 143 23.29 -68.18 6.95
C GLY A 143 22.10 -68.97 6.39
N SER A 144 20.91 -68.90 7.00
CA SER A 144 19.72 -69.61 6.51
C SER A 144 19.24 -69.06 5.17
N GLU A 145 18.72 -69.94 4.31
CA GLU A 145 18.14 -69.58 3.03
C GLU A 145 16.80 -68.85 3.23
N ILE A 146 16.60 -67.73 2.54
CA ILE A 146 15.37 -66.94 2.56
C ILE A 146 14.56 -67.33 1.33
N LYS A 147 13.48 -68.11 1.54
CA LYS A 147 12.50 -68.42 0.51
C LYS A 147 11.51 -67.28 0.32
#